data_AF-A0A2T1CY02-F1
#
_entry.id   AF-A0A2T1CY02-F1
#
_cell.length_a   1.000
_cell.length_b   1.000
_cell.length_c   1.000
_cell.angle_alpha   90.00
_cell.angle_beta   90.00
_cell.angle_gamma   90.00
#
_symmetry.space_group_name_H-M   'P 1'
#
loop_
_entity.id
_entity.type
_entity.pdbx_description
1 polymer ?
#
loop_
_entity_poly.entity_id
_entity_poly.type
_entity_poly.pdbx_seq_one_letter_code
_entity_poly.pdbx_strand_id
1 'polypeptide(L)' 'MKNIQIVFVDSAVEDWQSLAIGVKPGIEVILVDSARDGIQQITEALQNRTGIEPI' A
#
# COMPACT_ATOMS: atom_id res chain seq x y z
N MET A 1 5.37 13.91 15.72
CA MET A 1 5.77 12.78 14.84
C MET A 1 4.98 12.95 13.54
N LYS A 2 5.57 12.63 12.39
CA LYS A 2 4.90 12.82 11.09
C LYS A 2 4.06 11.57 10.80
N ASN A 3 2.77 11.74 10.54
CA ASN A 3 1.85 10.63 10.26
C ASN A 3 2.23 9.98 8.93
N ILE A 4 2.28 8.65 8.89
CA ILE A 4 2.61 7.88 7.69
C ILE A 4 1.31 7.31 7.12
N GLN A 5 1.04 7.62 5.86
CA GLN A 5 -0.11 7.13 5.10
C GLN A 5 0.39 6.21 3.99
N ILE A 6 -0.23 5.04 3.87
CA ILE A 6 0.15 4.00 2.91
C ILE A 6 -1.13 3.48 2.25
N VAL A 7 -1.09 3.33 0.92
CA VAL A 7 -2.14 2.67 0.14
C VAL A 7 -1.55 1.41 -0.48
N PHE A 8 -2.18 0.28 -0.20
CA PHE A 8 -1.88 -0.99 -0.85
C PHE A 8 -2.78 -1.17 -2.06
N VAL A 9 -2.19 -1.44 -3.22
CA VAL A 9 -2.92 -1.66 -4.48
C VAL A 9 -2.69 -3.10 -4.90
N ASP A 10 -3.76 -3.86 -5.09
CA ASP A 10 -3.66 -5.24 -5.57
C ASP A 10 -3.46 -5.26 -7.10
N SER A 11 -2.38 -5.88 -7.54
CA SER A 11 -2.05 -6.02 -8.97
C SER A 11 -3.00 -6.95 -9.74
N ALA A 12 -3.82 -7.76 -9.05
CA ALA A 12 -4.87 -8.55 -9.69
C ALA A 12 -6.03 -7.69 -10.21
N VAL A 13 -6.18 -6.46 -9.71
CA VAL A 13 -7.25 -5.56 -10.12
C VAL A 13 -6.94 -5.04 -11.52
N GLU A 14 -7.92 -5.15 -12.41
CA GLU A 14 -7.82 -4.56 -13.74
C GLU A 14 -7.58 -3.04 -13.63
N ASP A 15 -6.64 -2.53 -14.44
CA ASP A 15 -6.25 -1.11 -14.43
C ASP A 15 -5.80 -0.58 -13.06
N TRP A 16 -5.12 -1.42 -12.26
CA TRP A 16 -4.55 -1.02 -10.98
C TRP A 16 -3.60 0.19 -11.09
N GLN A 17 -2.99 0.42 -12.26
CA GLN A 17 -2.13 1.57 -12.51
C GLN A 17 -2.89 2.89 -12.33
N SER A 18 -4.13 2.97 -12.82
CA SER A 18 -4.99 4.14 -12.62
C SER A 18 -5.31 4.36 -11.14
N LEU A 19 -5.52 3.28 -10.38
CA LEU A 19 -5.71 3.36 -8.92
C LEU A 19 -4.47 3.93 -8.23
N ALA A 20 -3.27 3.46 -8.61
CA ALA A 20 -2.00 3.93 -8.07
C ALA A 20 -1.73 5.42 -8.42
N ILE A 21 -2.03 5.83 -9.66
CA ILE A 21 -1.87 7.22 -10.12
C ILE A 21 -2.85 8.17 -9.42
N GLY A 22 -4.05 7.70 -9.08
CA GLY A 22 -5.06 8.48 -8.37
C GLY A 22 -4.76 8.77 -6.90
N VAL A 23 -3.72 8.16 -6.33
CA VAL A 23 -3.34 8.37 -4.93
C VAL A 23 -2.79 9.78 -4.73
N LYS A 24 -3.22 10.43 -3.64
CA LYS A 24 -2.82 11.81 -3.32
C LYS A 24 -1.29 11.91 -3.13
N PRO A 25 -0.65 13.02 -3.56
CA PRO A 25 0.76 13.24 -3.32
C PRO A 25 1.13 13.15 -1.84
N GLY A 26 2.28 12.52 -1.54
CA GLY A 26 2.78 12.36 -0.18
C GLY A 26 2.27 11.11 0.56
N ILE A 27 1.41 10.30 -0.08
CA ILE A 27 1.04 8.96 0.39
C ILE A 27 1.93 7.94 -0.31
N GLU A 28 2.43 6.96 0.44
CA GLU A 28 3.21 5.86 -0.13
C GLU A 28 2.29 4.82 -0.78
N VAL A 29 2.61 4.40 -2.00
CA VAL A 29 1.86 3.35 -2.71
C VAL A 29 2.69 2.09 -2.74
N ILE A 30 2.11 0.98 -2.27
CA ILE A 30 2.74 -0.34 -2.30
C ILE A 30 1.88 -1.24 -3.19
N LEU A 31 2.47 -1.77 -4.25
CA LEU A 31 1.83 -2.77 -5.09
C LEU A 31 1.92 -4.13 -4.41
N VAL A 32 0.78 -4.80 -4.25
CA VAL A 32 0.67 -6.17 -3.76
C VAL A 32 0.70 -7.10 -4.97
N ASP A 33 1.69 -8.00 -4.98
CA ASP A 33 1.82 -9.02 -6.00
C ASP A 33 0.71 -10.06 -5.83
N SER A 34 -0.12 -10.19 -6.86
CA SER A 34 -1.27 -11.10 -6.91
C SER A 34 -0.87 -12.57 -6.96
N ALA A 35 0.39 -12.88 -7.30
CA ALA A 35 0.92 -14.24 -7.28
C ALA A 35 1.36 -14.70 -5.88
N ARG A 36 1.25 -13.82 -4.86
CA ARG A 36 1.71 -14.07 -3.49
C ARG A 36 0.58 -13.80 -2.49
N ASP A 37 0.74 -14.29 -1.26
CA ASP A 37 -0.17 -13.97 -0.16
C ASP A 37 -0.14 -12.45 0.14
N GLY A 38 -1.27 -11.78 -0.06
CA GLY A 38 -1.37 -10.33 0.12
C GLY A 38 -1.25 -9.88 1.57
N ILE A 39 -1.73 -10.67 2.53
CA ILE A 39 -1.67 -10.33 3.96
C ILE A 39 -0.24 -10.45 4.48
N GLN A 40 0.49 -11.48 4.04
CA GLN A 40 1.91 -11.61 4.34
C GLN A 40 2.70 -10.40 3.81
N GLN A 41 2.46 -10.00 2.57
CA GLN A 41 3.14 -8.83 1.97
C GLN A 41 2.83 -7.53 2.70
N ILE A 42 1.56 -7.30 3.08
CA ILE A 42 1.16 -6.16 3.90
C ILE A 42 1.89 -6.20 5.25
N THR A 43 1.95 -7.37 5.89
CA THR A 43 2.64 -7.54 7.17
C THR A 43 4.13 -7.22 7.04
N GLU A 44 4.81 -7.77 6.02
CA GLU A 44 6.21 -7.49 5.69
C GLU A 44 6.45 -5.99 5.46
N ALA A 45 5.57 -5.32 4.71
CA ALA A 45 5.69 -3.90 4.42
C ALA A 45 5.52 -3.00 5.65
N LEU A 46 4.71 -3.44 6.62
CA LEU A 46 4.44 -2.71 7.86
C LEU A 46 5.44 -3.04 8.98
N GLN A 47 6.24 -4.09 8.84
CA GLN A 47 7.28 -4.43 9.82
C GLN A 47 8.22 -3.24 10.04
N ASN A 48 8.43 -2.88 11.30
CA ASN A 48 9.25 -1.75 11.75
C ASN A 48 8.71 -0.35 11.43
N ARG A 49 7.48 -0.23 10.91
CA ARG A 49 6.79 1.06 10.81
C ARG A 49 6.05 1.37 12.09
N THR A 50 6.14 2.62 12.54
CA THR A 50 5.40 3.14 13.70
C THR A 50 4.66 4.40 13.29
N GLY A 51 3.58 4.75 13.99
CA GLY A 51 2.80 5.96 13.69
C GLY A 51 2.02 5.89 12.37
N ILE A 52 1.58 4.69 11.98
CA ILE A 52 0.65 4.51 10.86
C ILE A 52 -0.76 4.84 11.35
N GLU A 53 -1.45 5.69 10.61
CA GLU A 53 -2.86 5.98 10.85
C GLU A 53 -3.72 5.26 9.81
N PRO A 54 -4.82 4.60 10.23
CA PRO A 54 -5.82 4.12 9.29
C PRO A 54 -6.47 5.31 8.58
N ILE A 55 -6.66 5.18 7.26
CA ILE A 55 -7.39 6.14 6.41
C ILE A 55 -8.82 5.65 6.24
#